data_AF-A0A0L9TAY0-F1
#
_entry.id   AF-A0A0L9TAY0-F1
#
_cell.length_a   1.000
_cell.length_b   1.000
_cell.length_c   1.000
_cell.angle_alpha   90.00
_cell.angle_beta   90.00
_cell.angle_gamma   90.00
#
_symmetry.space_group_name_H-M   'P 1'
#
loop_
_entity.id
_entity.type
_entity.pdbx_description
1 polymer ?
#
loop_
_entity_poly.entity_id
_entity_poly.type
_entity_poly.pdbx_seq_one_letter_code
_entity_poly.pdbx_strand_id
1 'polypeptide(L)'
;MKELLIKNFDFPNECIRILTEHGENGNLIPTKHNIMESLRWLVKDAEPGDSLVFYFSGHGSQQPDLKEDEIDGFDETLCPVDYLIEGMIIDNEINSTIVWPLKKGVTLHAIVDACHSGTILDLLFVYNQESGIWEDNKPPSKEPIRKHSSGGLAICLSACEDNQTACDSSVRMNNVLVFCFGNAM
;
A
#
# COMPACT_ATOMS: atom_id res chain seq x y z
N MET A 1 1.44 7.94 -14.24
CA MET A 1 2.36 7.95 -13.08
C MET A 1 3.83 8.11 -13.46
N LYS A 2 4.45 7.19 -14.23
CA LYS A 2 5.89 7.26 -14.60
C LYS A 2 6.36 8.65 -15.06
N GLU A 3 5.68 9.24 -16.04
CA GLU A 3 6.08 10.54 -16.58
C GLU A 3 6.02 11.66 -15.55
N LEU A 4 5.03 11.61 -14.64
CA LEU A 4 4.90 12.58 -13.56
C LEU A 4 6.11 12.50 -12.62
N LEU A 5 6.50 11.29 -12.22
CA LEU A 5 7.67 11.07 -11.36
C LEU A 5 8.96 11.59 -11.98
N ILE A 6 9.17 11.35 -13.28
CA ILE A 6 10.36 11.80 -14.00
C ILE A 6 10.35 13.31 -14.20
N LYS A 7 9.24 13.89 -14.69
CA LYS A 7 9.19 15.29 -15.13
C LYS A 7 8.99 16.29 -14.00
N ASN A 8 8.34 15.88 -12.90
CA ASN A 8 7.91 16.79 -11.83
C ASN A 8 8.57 16.49 -10.48
N PHE A 9 9.12 15.29 -10.29
CA PHE A 9 9.70 14.86 -9.03
C PHE A 9 11.14 14.32 -9.18
N ASP A 10 11.75 14.50 -10.35
CA ASP A 10 13.15 14.18 -10.65
C ASP A 10 13.57 12.72 -10.37
N PHE A 11 12.62 11.76 -10.42
CA PHE A 11 12.95 10.35 -10.29
C PHE A 11 13.72 9.86 -11.53
N PRO A 12 14.91 9.26 -11.36
CA PRO A 12 15.64 8.65 -12.48
C PRO A 12 14.82 7.51 -13.09
N ASN A 13 14.82 7.40 -14.43
CA ASN A 13 14.03 6.39 -15.14
C ASN A 13 14.46 4.96 -14.79
N GLU A 14 15.75 4.74 -14.52
CA GLU A 14 16.35 3.48 -14.08
C GLU A 14 15.91 3.06 -12.66
N CYS A 15 15.42 4.01 -11.85
CA CYS A 15 14.89 3.77 -10.51
C CYS A 15 13.38 3.53 -10.53
N ILE A 16 12.75 3.38 -11.71
CA ILE A 16 11.32 3.14 -11.82
C ILE A 16 11.09 1.75 -12.43
N ARG A 17 10.47 0.86 -11.66
CA ARG A 17 10.00 -0.44 -12.11
C ARG A 17 8.49 -0.38 -12.36
N ILE A 18 8.05 -0.91 -13.51
CA ILE A 18 6.64 -0.93 -13.89
C ILE A 18 6.26 -2.36 -14.22
N LEU A 19 5.20 -2.84 -13.58
CA LEU A 19 4.59 -4.13 -13.88
C LEU A 19 3.29 -3.88 -14.65
N THR A 20 3.09 -4.58 -15.76
CA THR A 20 1.91 -4.46 -16.62
C THR A 20 1.68 -5.75 -17.41
N GLU A 21 0.41 -6.07 -17.67
CA GLU A 21 0.00 -7.29 -18.40
C GLU A 21 0.45 -7.30 -19.87
N HIS A 22 0.76 -6.14 -20.44
CA HIS A 22 1.09 -5.99 -21.86
C HIS A 22 2.60 -6.05 -22.15
N GLY A 23 3.42 -6.35 -21.15
CA GLY A 23 4.87 -6.40 -21.30
C GLY A 23 5.36 -7.68 -21.99
N GLU A 24 6.36 -7.55 -22.87
CA GLU A 24 7.05 -8.71 -23.47
C GLU A 24 7.93 -9.47 -22.45
N ASN A 25 8.34 -8.80 -21.37
CA ASN A 25 9.14 -9.39 -20.30
C ASN A 25 8.23 -10.01 -19.24
N GLY A 26 8.19 -11.34 -19.17
CA GLY A 26 7.39 -12.09 -18.18
C GLY A 26 7.68 -11.71 -16.71
N ASN A 27 8.89 -11.22 -16.41
CA ASN A 27 9.25 -10.76 -15.06
C ASN A 27 8.61 -9.42 -14.67
N LEU A 28 7.95 -8.75 -15.62
CA LEU A 28 7.23 -7.50 -15.42
C LEU A 28 5.71 -7.69 -15.55
N ILE A 29 5.21 -8.92 -15.67
CA ILE A 29 3.79 -9.20 -15.54
C ILE A 29 3.41 -9.11 -14.05
N PRO A 30 2.28 -8.50 -13.67
CA PRO A 30 1.87 -8.32 -12.26
C PRO A 30 1.32 -9.61 -11.64
N THR A 31 2.13 -10.68 -11.64
CA THR A 31 1.86 -11.90 -10.86
C THR A 31 2.13 -11.68 -9.38
N LYS A 32 1.57 -12.51 -8.50
CA LYS A 32 1.79 -12.42 -7.05
C LYS A 32 3.29 -12.41 -6.74
N HIS A 33 4.02 -13.33 -7.36
CA HIS A 33 5.48 -13.42 -7.21
C HIS A 33 6.20 -12.13 -7.63
N ASN A 34 5.92 -11.62 -8.83
CA ASN A 34 6.61 -10.45 -9.37
C ASN A 34 6.29 -9.16 -8.60
N ILE A 35 5.04 -9.01 -8.14
CA ILE A 35 4.64 -7.89 -7.29
C ILE A 35 5.43 -7.94 -5.99
N MET A 36 5.43 -9.07 -5.27
CA MET A 36 6.15 -9.19 -4.00
C MET A 36 7.67 -8.99 -4.14
N GLU A 37 8.28 -9.49 -5.22
CA GLU A 37 9.69 -9.22 -5.52
C GLU A 37 9.96 -7.74 -5.82
N SER A 38 9.02 -7.06 -6.47
CA SER A 38 9.15 -5.63 -6.77
C SER A 38 8.95 -4.75 -5.54
N LEU A 39 8.07 -5.15 -4.63
CA LEU A 39 7.91 -4.52 -3.31
C LEU A 39 9.19 -4.67 -2.47
N ARG A 40 9.80 -5.87 -2.44
CA ARG A 40 11.10 -6.07 -1.79
C ARG A 40 12.20 -5.22 -2.41
N TRP A 41 12.24 -5.15 -3.74
CA TRP A 41 13.19 -4.30 -4.45
C TRP A 41 13.02 -2.81 -4.12
N LEU A 42 11.78 -2.33 -3.96
CA LEU A 42 11.48 -0.92 -3.70
C LEU A 42 12.12 -0.42 -2.41
N VAL A 43 12.09 -1.22 -1.34
CA VAL A 43 12.67 -0.84 -0.03
C VAL A 43 14.10 -1.34 0.17
N LYS A 44 14.62 -2.12 -0.77
CA LYS A 44 15.96 -2.69 -0.67
C LYS A 44 17.00 -1.57 -0.66
N ASP A 45 17.89 -1.63 0.32
CA ASP A 45 19.01 -0.69 0.48
C ASP A 45 18.60 0.79 0.63
N ALA A 46 17.34 1.07 1.01
CA ALA A 46 16.88 2.44 1.27
C ALA A 46 17.64 3.08 2.45
N GLU A 47 18.08 4.32 2.26
CA GLU A 47 18.88 5.10 3.19
C GLU A 47 18.15 6.37 3.67
N PRO A 48 18.52 6.92 4.84
CA PRO A 48 17.94 8.18 5.31
C PRO A 48 18.05 9.29 4.27
N GLY A 49 16.93 9.90 3.90
CA GLY A 49 16.82 10.89 2.82
C GLY A 49 16.09 10.38 1.58
N ASP A 50 15.94 9.06 1.42
CA ASP A 50 15.25 8.47 0.27
C ASP A 50 13.73 8.69 0.32
N SER A 51 13.17 8.94 -0.86
CA SER A 51 11.73 9.02 -1.10
C SER A 51 11.31 7.90 -2.05
N LEU A 52 10.57 6.94 -1.50
CA LEU A 52 10.07 5.78 -2.22
C LEU A 52 8.63 6.05 -2.68
N VAL A 53 8.27 5.53 -3.85
CA VAL A 53 6.90 5.62 -4.37
C VAL A 53 6.39 4.23 -4.71
N PHE A 54 5.27 3.86 -4.09
CA PHE A 54 4.46 2.70 -4.48
C PHE A 54 3.19 3.20 -5.15
N TYR A 55 2.94 2.78 -6.39
CA TYR A 55 1.70 3.09 -7.10
C TYR A 55 1.05 1.80 -7.55
N PHE A 56 -0.21 1.62 -7.21
CA PHE A 56 -1.04 0.52 -7.67
C PHE A 56 -2.36 1.05 -8.25
N SER A 57 -2.78 0.47 -9.35
CA SER A 57 -4.10 0.69 -9.93
C SER A 57 -4.58 -0.63 -10.50
N GLY A 58 -5.73 -1.10 -10.03
CA GLY A 58 -6.23 -2.44 -10.35
C GLY A 58 -7.32 -2.88 -9.37
N HIS A 59 -7.58 -4.18 -9.36
CA HIS A 59 -8.58 -4.76 -8.46
C HIS A 59 -8.04 -4.87 -7.03
N GLY A 60 -8.86 -4.37 -6.09
CA GLY A 60 -8.76 -4.67 -4.68
C GLY A 60 -10.01 -5.43 -4.22
N SER A 61 -9.86 -6.21 -3.16
CA SER A 61 -10.91 -7.03 -2.55
C SER A 61 -10.61 -7.18 -1.07
N GLN A 62 -11.55 -7.76 -0.33
CA GLN A 62 -11.36 -8.11 1.08
C GLN A 62 -11.45 -9.63 1.26
N GLN A 63 -10.85 -10.14 2.33
CA GLN A 63 -11.06 -11.51 2.79
C GLN A 63 -11.21 -11.56 4.31
N PRO A 64 -11.90 -12.56 4.90
CA PRO A 64 -12.05 -12.64 6.34
C PRO A 64 -10.70 -12.68 7.06
N ASP A 65 -10.52 -11.78 8.03
CA ASP A 65 -9.32 -11.71 8.86
C ASP A 65 -9.30 -12.90 9.83
N LEU A 66 -8.25 -13.71 9.75
CA LEU A 66 -8.04 -14.89 10.60
C LEU A 66 -7.16 -14.62 11.83
N LYS A 67 -6.51 -13.46 11.88
CA LYS A 67 -5.63 -13.02 12.96
C LYS A 67 -6.31 -12.03 13.91
N GLU A 68 -7.48 -11.51 13.52
CA GLU A 68 -8.28 -10.56 14.29
C GLU A 68 -7.49 -9.26 14.60
N ASP A 69 -6.67 -8.81 13.65
CA ASP A 69 -5.96 -7.51 13.67
C ASP A 69 -6.68 -6.37 12.95
N GLU A 70 -7.78 -6.67 12.26
CA GLU A 70 -8.61 -5.67 11.61
C GLU A 70 -9.83 -5.28 12.44
N ILE A 71 -10.15 -3.98 12.46
CA ILE A 71 -11.27 -3.44 13.25
C ILE A 71 -12.62 -3.89 12.69
N ASP A 72 -12.72 -4.02 11.36
CA ASP A 72 -13.91 -4.47 10.65
C ASP A 72 -13.95 -6.00 10.44
N GLY A 73 -12.83 -6.68 10.72
CA GLY A 73 -12.66 -8.13 10.61
C GLY A 73 -12.33 -8.64 9.21
N PHE A 74 -11.79 -7.80 8.32
CA PHE A 74 -11.38 -8.19 6.96
C PHE A 74 -9.99 -7.68 6.59
N ASP A 75 -9.09 -8.58 6.13
CA ASP A 75 -7.83 -8.17 5.51
C ASP A 75 -8.14 -7.55 4.14
N GLU A 76 -7.52 -6.39 3.86
CA GLU A 76 -7.55 -5.77 2.53
C GLU A 76 -6.55 -6.41 1.60
N THR A 77 -6.91 -6.50 0.32
CA THR A 77 -6.11 -7.26 -0.63
C THR A 77 -5.94 -6.58 -1.97
N LEU A 78 -4.76 -6.78 -2.57
CA LEU A 78 -4.52 -6.53 -3.98
C LEU A 78 -4.72 -7.83 -4.76
N CYS A 79 -5.27 -7.74 -5.97
CA CYS A 79 -5.46 -8.88 -6.87
C CYS A 79 -4.40 -8.89 -7.97
N PRO A 80 -3.34 -9.72 -7.87
CA PRO A 80 -2.43 -10.00 -8.98
C PRO A 80 -3.14 -10.62 -10.19
N VAL A 81 -2.52 -10.66 -11.36
CA VAL A 81 -3.15 -11.26 -12.56
C VAL A 81 -3.42 -12.77 -12.41
N ASP A 82 -2.68 -13.44 -11.53
CA ASP A 82 -2.77 -14.87 -11.22
C ASP A 82 -3.48 -15.17 -9.89
N TYR A 83 -4.25 -14.21 -9.35
CA TYR A 83 -4.91 -14.34 -8.04
C TYR A 83 -5.85 -15.56 -7.92
N LEU A 84 -6.41 -16.05 -9.03
CA LEU A 84 -7.24 -17.26 -9.03
C LEU A 84 -6.45 -18.54 -8.71
N ILE A 85 -5.13 -18.52 -8.90
CA ILE A 85 -4.23 -19.67 -8.70
C ILE A 85 -3.37 -19.45 -7.46
N GLU A 86 -2.71 -18.28 -7.35
CA GLU A 86 -1.74 -17.97 -6.30
C GLU A 86 -2.36 -17.21 -5.10
N GLY A 87 -3.63 -16.84 -5.20
CA GLY A 87 -4.34 -16.04 -4.21
C GLY A 87 -4.04 -14.54 -4.32
N MET A 88 -4.76 -13.77 -3.51
CA MET A 88 -4.57 -12.32 -3.39
C MET A 88 -3.35 -12.00 -2.51
N ILE A 89 -2.90 -10.74 -2.51
CA ILE A 89 -1.86 -10.26 -1.60
C ILE A 89 -2.54 -9.44 -0.51
N ILE A 90 -2.44 -9.87 0.73
CA ILE A 90 -3.06 -9.17 1.87
C ILE A 90 -2.20 -7.99 2.35
N ASP A 91 -2.84 -6.94 2.85
CA ASP A 91 -2.25 -5.77 3.52
C ASP A 91 -1.13 -6.12 4.52
N ASN A 92 -1.33 -7.15 5.32
CA ASN A 92 -0.36 -7.73 6.24
C ASN A 92 0.97 -8.13 5.54
N GLU A 93 0.88 -8.74 4.34
CA GLU A 93 2.04 -9.07 3.51
C GLU A 93 2.68 -7.81 2.92
N ILE A 94 1.87 -6.81 2.54
CA ILE A 94 2.34 -5.55 1.97
C ILE A 94 3.08 -4.75 3.05
N ASN A 95 2.47 -4.54 4.21
CA ASN A 95 3.03 -3.80 5.34
C ASN A 95 4.37 -4.40 5.79
N SER A 96 4.41 -5.71 6.04
CA SER A 96 5.63 -6.39 6.47
C SER A 96 6.75 -6.28 5.42
N THR A 97 6.40 -6.12 4.14
CA THR A 97 7.35 -5.97 3.04
C THR A 97 7.84 -4.54 2.84
N ILE A 98 6.96 -3.51 2.89
CA ILE A 98 7.33 -2.14 2.51
C ILE A 98 7.14 -1.07 3.59
N VAL A 99 6.39 -1.33 4.65
CA VAL A 99 6.15 -0.36 5.74
C VAL A 99 7.07 -0.66 6.91
N TRP A 100 6.98 -1.88 7.44
CA TRP A 100 7.77 -2.28 8.61
C TRP A 100 9.29 -2.09 8.42
N PRO A 101 9.90 -2.37 7.25
CA PRO A 101 11.34 -2.20 7.04
C PRO A 101 11.83 -0.75 6.94
N LEU A 102 10.93 0.24 6.83
CA LEU A 102 11.33 1.63 6.63
C LEU A 102 12.11 2.16 7.83
N LYS A 103 13.38 2.50 7.58
CA LYS A 103 14.29 3.07 8.58
C LYS A 103 14.04 4.56 8.76
N LYS A 104 14.50 5.10 9.88
CA LYS A 104 14.46 6.53 10.17
C LYS A 104 15.03 7.35 9.01
N GLY A 105 14.27 8.34 8.56
CA GLY A 105 14.64 9.25 7.47
C GLY A 105 14.24 8.76 6.07
N VAL A 106 13.74 7.54 5.92
CA VAL A 106 13.13 7.06 4.67
C VAL A 106 11.65 7.43 4.66
N THR A 107 11.15 7.90 3.52
CA THR A 107 9.72 8.18 3.32
C THR A 107 9.13 7.31 2.20
N LEU A 108 8.06 6.59 2.49
CA LEU A 108 7.25 5.86 1.50
C LEU A 108 5.97 6.65 1.20
N HIS A 109 5.76 6.94 -0.08
CA HIS A 109 4.51 7.49 -0.61
C HIS A 109 3.78 6.41 -1.40
N ALA A 110 2.71 5.87 -0.83
CA ALA A 110 1.84 4.92 -1.49
C ALA A 110 0.63 5.63 -2.07
N ILE A 111 0.26 5.26 -3.29
CA ILE A 111 -0.93 5.73 -4.00
C ILE A 111 -1.63 4.49 -4.55
N VAL A 112 -2.81 4.20 -4.02
CA VAL A 112 -3.53 2.95 -4.30
C VAL A 112 -4.92 3.27 -4.84
N ASP A 113 -5.09 3.00 -6.13
CA ASP A 113 -6.36 3.16 -6.84
C ASP A 113 -7.02 1.78 -7.01
N ALA A 114 -7.69 1.34 -5.94
CA ALA A 114 -8.39 0.05 -5.84
C ALA A 114 -9.59 0.14 -4.89
N CYS A 115 -10.59 -0.73 -5.06
CA CYS A 115 -11.66 -0.92 -4.08
C CYS A 115 -11.08 -1.40 -2.73
N HIS A 116 -11.74 -1.06 -1.62
CA HIS A 116 -11.38 -1.56 -0.29
C HIS A 116 -9.88 -1.35 0.03
N SER A 117 -9.39 -0.13 -0.17
CA SER A 117 -7.96 0.17 -0.05
C SER A 117 -7.65 1.25 0.98
N GLY A 118 -8.61 1.63 1.81
CA GLY A 118 -8.48 2.60 2.90
C GLY A 118 -7.40 2.20 3.88
N THR A 119 -7.32 0.90 4.22
CA THR A 119 -6.35 0.33 5.17
C THR A 119 -5.30 -0.58 4.54
N ILE A 120 -5.15 -0.62 3.21
CA ILE A 120 -4.27 -1.55 2.45
C ILE A 120 -2.78 -1.60 2.85
N LEU A 121 -2.30 -0.63 3.65
CA LEU A 121 -0.94 -0.58 4.18
C LEU A 121 -0.86 -0.87 5.68
N ASP A 122 -1.95 -1.16 6.37
CA ASP A 122 -1.99 -1.36 7.82
C ASP A 122 -1.28 -0.26 8.60
N LEU A 123 -1.67 0.99 8.39
CA LEU A 123 -1.12 2.11 9.13
C LEU A 123 -1.99 2.41 10.35
N LEU A 124 -1.33 2.80 11.45
CA LEU A 124 -1.98 3.08 12.75
C LEU A 124 -3.00 4.23 12.75
N PHE A 125 -2.97 5.11 11.76
CA PHE A 125 -3.85 6.28 11.73
C PHE A 125 -4.47 6.44 10.36
N VAL A 126 -5.79 6.45 10.32
CA VAL A 126 -6.60 6.64 9.12
C VAL A 126 -7.32 7.98 9.23
N TYR A 127 -7.26 8.80 8.18
CA TYR A 127 -8.01 10.05 8.15
C TYR A 127 -9.39 9.80 7.57
N ASN A 128 -10.42 10.00 8.40
CA ASN A 128 -11.80 9.94 7.96
C ASN A 128 -12.21 11.29 7.38
N GLN A 129 -12.53 11.33 6.08
CA GLN A 129 -12.91 12.56 5.40
C GLN A 129 -14.26 13.11 5.83
N GLU A 130 -15.22 12.24 6.19
CA GLU A 130 -16.57 12.65 6.58
C GLU A 130 -16.56 13.34 7.94
N SER A 131 -15.83 12.77 8.89
CA SER A 131 -15.71 13.31 10.25
C SER A 131 -14.59 14.35 10.38
N GLY A 132 -13.64 14.38 9.44
CA GLY A 132 -12.50 15.31 9.42
C GLY A 132 -11.49 15.06 10.54
N ILE A 133 -11.44 13.84 11.08
CA ILE A 133 -10.58 13.46 12.20
C ILE A 133 -9.69 12.28 11.84
N TRP A 134 -8.56 12.19 12.55
CA TRP A 134 -7.70 11.02 12.55
C TRP A 134 -8.26 9.96 13.50
N GLU A 135 -8.50 8.78 12.97
CA GLU A 135 -8.97 7.60 13.70
C GLU A 135 -7.80 6.67 14.01
N ASP A 136 -7.88 6.00 15.17
CA ASP A 136 -6.86 5.06 15.65
C ASP A 136 -7.14 3.67 15.08
N ASN A 137 -6.30 3.21 14.18
CA ASN A 137 -6.38 1.90 13.52
C ASN A 137 -5.42 0.88 14.17
N LYS A 138 -5.34 0.89 15.52
CA LYS A 138 -4.58 -0.13 16.25
C LYS A 138 -5.28 -1.47 16.17
N PRO A 139 -4.52 -2.57 16.04
CA PRO A 139 -5.09 -3.90 16.01
C PRO A 139 -5.82 -4.21 17.33
N PRO A 140 -7.02 -4.79 17.30
CA PRO A 140 -7.76 -5.18 18.50
C PRO A 140 -7.15 -6.41 19.19
N SER A 141 -6.43 -7.28 18.45
CA SER A 141 -5.77 -8.46 19.01
C SER A 141 -4.55 -8.12 19.88
N LYS A 142 -4.22 -9.05 20.80
CA LYS A 142 -3.03 -8.99 21.67
C LYS A 142 -1.78 -9.59 21.03
N GLU A 143 -1.91 -10.18 19.84
CA GLU A 143 -0.79 -10.71 19.06
C GLU A 143 0.04 -9.55 18.51
N PRO A 144 1.37 -9.69 18.37
CA PRO A 144 2.26 -8.60 18.01
C PRO A 144 2.23 -8.30 16.50
N ILE A 145 1.08 -7.86 15.99
CA ILE A 145 0.94 -7.47 14.59
C ILE A 145 1.35 -6.00 14.45
N ARG A 146 2.32 -5.76 13.57
CA ARG A 146 3.04 -4.49 13.47
C ARG A 146 2.44 -3.63 12.37
N LYS A 147 1.57 -2.71 12.75
CA LYS A 147 1.02 -1.66 11.88
C LYS A 147 1.93 -0.41 11.77
N HIS A 148 3.23 -0.55 12.06
CA HIS A 148 4.17 0.57 12.15
C HIS A 148 5.51 0.30 11.46
N SER A 149 6.18 1.37 11.04
CA SER A 149 7.52 1.32 10.46
C SER A 149 8.62 1.12 11.50
N SER A 150 9.85 0.81 11.05
CA SER A 150 11.06 0.81 11.88
C SER A 150 11.67 2.22 12.06
N GLY A 151 10.83 3.26 12.03
CA GLY A 151 11.20 4.66 12.26
C GLY A 151 11.08 5.57 11.02
N GLY A 152 10.85 5.00 9.84
CA GLY A 152 10.54 5.77 8.62
C GLY A 152 9.11 6.30 8.60
N LEU A 153 8.79 7.11 7.59
CA LEU A 153 7.46 7.66 7.37
C LEU A 153 6.76 6.90 6.24
N ALA A 154 5.55 6.41 6.49
CA ALA A 154 4.69 5.84 5.46
C ALA A 154 3.41 6.68 5.33
N ILE A 155 3.07 7.03 4.09
CA ILE A 155 1.88 7.79 3.72
C ILE A 155 1.16 7.00 2.64
N CYS A 156 -0.14 6.76 2.78
CA CYS A 156 -0.98 6.15 1.75
C CYS A 156 -2.05 7.14 1.28
N LEU A 157 -2.25 7.24 -0.02
CA LEU A 157 -3.38 7.90 -0.65
C LEU A 157 -4.20 6.83 -1.36
N SER A 158 -5.36 6.46 -0.81
CA SER A 158 -6.27 5.50 -1.44
C SER A 158 -7.47 6.17 -2.08
N ALA A 159 -7.98 5.55 -3.15
CA ALA A 159 -9.09 6.08 -3.94
C ALA A 159 -10.48 5.67 -3.40
N CYS A 160 -10.56 4.64 -2.56
CA CYS A 160 -11.78 4.12 -1.96
C CYS A 160 -11.59 3.88 -0.47
N GLU A 161 -12.63 4.11 0.31
CA GLU A 161 -12.74 3.63 1.68
C GLU A 161 -12.98 2.12 1.71
N ASP A 162 -12.71 1.49 2.86
CA ASP A 162 -12.88 0.04 3.07
C ASP A 162 -14.33 -0.41 2.89
N ASN A 163 -15.28 0.49 3.09
CA ASN A 163 -16.71 0.23 2.91
C ASN A 163 -17.25 0.54 1.50
N GLN A 164 -16.40 0.88 0.53
CA GLN A 164 -16.82 1.32 -0.80
C GLN A 164 -16.33 0.39 -1.92
N THR A 165 -17.28 -0.12 -2.72
CA THR A 165 -17.00 -0.81 -3.98
C THR A 165 -16.84 0.22 -5.10
N ALA A 166 -15.71 0.25 -5.81
CA ALA A 166 -15.57 1.03 -7.03
C ALA A 166 -16.40 0.36 -8.14
N CYS A 167 -17.63 0.83 -8.32
CA CYS A 167 -18.41 0.51 -9.51
C CYS A 167 -17.89 1.37 -10.66
N ASP A 168 -17.67 0.75 -11.81
CA ASP A 168 -17.09 1.33 -13.03
C ASP A 168 -18.01 2.44 -13.61
N SER A 169 -17.96 3.64 -13.03
CA SER A 169 -18.54 4.88 -13.57
C SER A 169 -18.16 6.07 -12.67
N SER A 170 -17.23 6.91 -13.13
CA SER A 170 -16.95 8.23 -12.55
C SER A 170 -16.85 8.26 -11.01
N VAL A 171 -16.01 7.41 -10.43
CA VAL A 171 -15.75 7.46 -8.99
C VAL A 171 -15.01 8.76 -8.69
N ARG A 172 -15.65 9.64 -7.91
CA ARG A 172 -14.95 10.73 -7.22
C ARG A 172 -13.82 10.08 -6.42
N MET A 173 -12.58 10.51 -6.65
CA MET A 173 -11.46 10.19 -5.78
C MET A 173 -11.81 10.62 -4.36
N ASN A 174 -12.26 9.68 -3.52
CA ASN A 174 -12.36 9.89 -2.09
C ASN A 174 -10.94 9.67 -1.58
N ASN A 175 -10.11 10.72 -1.64
CA ASN A 175 -8.67 10.68 -1.32
C ASN A 175 -8.43 10.29 0.16
N VAL A 176 -8.53 9.03 0.54
CA VAL A 176 -8.22 8.60 1.90
C VAL A 176 -6.71 8.80 2.12
N LEU A 177 -6.36 9.72 3.01
CA LEU A 177 -4.97 10.05 3.32
C LEU A 177 -4.59 9.40 4.63
N VAL A 178 -3.78 8.36 4.57
CA VAL A 178 -3.32 7.58 5.71
C VAL A 178 -1.88 8.01 6.02
N PHE A 179 -1.58 8.36 7.27
CA PHE A 179 -0.30 8.97 7.64
C PHE A 179 0.22 8.39 8.96
N CYS A 180 1.43 7.85 8.98
CA CYS A 180 2.03 7.33 10.21
C CYS A 180 3.06 8.32 10.79
N PHE A 181 2.82 8.89 11.98
CA PHE A 181 3.84 9.68 12.69
C PHE A 181 4.96 8.78 13.25
N GLY A 182 6.14 8.86 12.66
CA GLY A 182 7.36 8.28 13.22
C GLY A 182 7.93 9.14 14.35
N ASN A 183 7.37 9.04 15.57
CA ASN A 183 8.04 9.56 16.78
C ASN A 183 8.77 8.42 17.48
N ALA A 184 10.02 8.18 17.07
CA ALA A 184 11.00 7.54 17.94
C ALA A 184 11.63 8.64 18.83
N MET A 185 11.07 8.84 20.02
CA MET A 185 11.79 9.43 21.17
C MET A 185 12.65 8.35 21.82
#